data_AF-A0A520LWK5-F1
#
_entry.id   AF-A0A520LWK5-F1
#
_cell.length_a   1.000
_cell.length_b   1.000
_cell.length_c   1.000
_cell.angle_alpha   90.00
_cell.angle_beta   90.00
_cell.angle_gamma   90.00
#
_symmetry.space_group_name_H-M   'P 1'
#
loop_
_entity.id
_entity.type
_entity.pdbx_description
1 polymer ?
#
loop_
_entity_poly.entity_id
_entity_poly.type
_entity_poly.pdbx_seq_one_letter_code
_entity_poly.pdbx_strand_id
1 'polypeptide(L)'
;MADQSIDMIASAGMFSSGYLRREGFNEIYCVTPATGPMKGKGGIGFVELNTVPVDTPSYSHSIDFLDMILTPDIARHVISNPINCNPIVQMGDSRIYNALSVELLDTLQWDTLEEDLARCVEYDLPPDFDQLLAIVKSVVESSRDERWL
;
A
#
# COMPACT_ATOMS: atom_id res chain seq x y z
N MET A 1 -3.03 22.36 9.39
CA MET A 1 -2.96 22.64 7.94
C MET A 1 -1.69 21.95 7.43
N ALA A 2 -1.78 21.14 6.38
CA ALA A 2 -0.59 20.57 5.75
C ALA A 2 0.26 21.69 5.14
N ASP A 3 1.59 21.58 5.21
CA ASP A 3 2.49 22.49 4.52
C ASP A 3 2.34 22.30 3.01
N GLN A 4 1.98 23.36 2.30
CA GLN A 4 1.76 23.35 0.84
C GLN A 4 3.05 23.62 0.05
N SER A 5 4.22 23.55 0.68
CA SER A 5 5.52 23.68 0.01
C SER A 5 5.89 22.46 -0.85
N ILE A 6 5.19 21.33 -0.69
CA ILE A 6 5.41 20.09 -1.42
C ILE A 6 4.16 19.74 -2.23
N ASP A 7 4.28 19.80 -3.56
CA ASP A 7 3.20 19.43 -4.49
C ASP A 7 3.12 17.92 -4.75
N MET A 8 4.20 17.17 -4.50
CA MET A 8 4.29 15.73 -4.78
C MET A 8 5.28 15.04 -3.84
N ILE A 9 4.92 13.84 -3.39
CA ILE A 9 5.80 12.91 -2.69
C ILE A 9 5.74 11.52 -3.33
N ALA A 10 6.88 10.84 -3.41
CA ALA A 10 6.93 9.41 -3.68
C ALA A 10 6.87 8.65 -2.35
N SER A 11 5.74 8.01 -2.04
CA SER A 11 5.44 7.39 -0.75
C SER A 11 4.78 6.02 -0.91
N ALA A 12 4.17 5.48 0.15
CA ALA A 12 3.46 4.20 0.15
C ALA A 12 2.09 4.24 -0.60
N GLY A 13 1.92 5.17 -1.54
CA GLY A 13 0.74 5.29 -2.38
C GLY A 13 -0.55 5.55 -1.59
N MET A 14 -1.56 4.70 -1.83
CA MET A 14 -2.88 4.79 -1.18
C MET A 14 -2.83 4.78 0.34
N PHE A 15 -1.87 4.10 0.95
CA PHE A 15 -1.75 4.13 2.40
C PHE A 15 -1.55 5.57 2.91
N SER A 16 -0.62 6.30 2.28
CA SER A 16 -0.27 7.67 2.67
C SER A 16 -1.36 8.67 2.28
N SER A 17 -1.90 8.58 1.05
CA SER A 17 -2.99 9.49 0.64
C SER A 17 -4.26 9.22 1.43
N GLY A 18 -4.63 7.96 1.63
CA GLY A 18 -5.81 7.54 2.39
C GLY A 18 -5.76 8.01 3.83
N TYR A 19 -4.59 7.93 4.49
CA TYR A 19 -4.45 8.47 5.85
C TYR A 19 -4.76 9.98 5.90
N LEU A 20 -4.22 10.76 4.95
CA LEU A 20 -4.46 12.20 4.90
C LEU A 20 -5.91 12.55 4.50
N ARG A 21 -6.51 11.78 3.57
CA ARG A 21 -7.92 11.93 3.20
C ARG A 21 -8.85 11.67 4.39
N ARG A 22 -8.55 10.70 5.25
CA ARG A 22 -9.30 10.47 6.51
C ARG A 22 -9.23 11.65 7.47
N GLU A 23 -8.11 12.35 7.50
CA GLU A 23 -7.93 13.58 8.28
C GLU A 23 -8.59 14.81 7.62
N GLY A 24 -9.27 14.63 6.48
CA GLY A 24 -10.05 15.65 5.79
C GLY A 24 -9.31 16.36 4.64
N PHE A 25 -8.09 15.93 4.29
CA PHE A 25 -7.32 16.49 3.18
C PHE A 25 -7.69 15.82 1.84
N ASN A 26 -8.92 16.03 1.39
CA ASN A 26 -9.50 15.38 0.19
C ASN A 26 -8.87 15.85 -1.13
N GLU A 27 -8.06 16.91 -1.11
CA GLU A 27 -7.26 17.39 -2.23
C GLU A 27 -6.03 16.51 -2.52
N ILE A 28 -5.70 15.56 -1.63
CA ILE A 28 -4.54 14.66 -1.76
C ILE A 28 -4.97 13.35 -2.40
N TYR A 29 -4.20 12.93 -3.42
CA TYR A 29 -4.47 11.73 -4.21
C TYR A 29 -3.22 10.89 -4.38
N CYS A 30 -3.38 9.57 -4.28
CA CYS A 30 -2.46 8.62 -4.86
C CYS A 30 -2.68 8.61 -6.37
N VAL A 31 -1.60 8.74 -7.14
CA VAL A 31 -1.64 8.75 -8.60
C VAL A 31 -0.63 7.74 -9.12
N THR A 32 -1.10 6.76 -9.90
CA THR A 32 -0.19 5.88 -10.65
C THR A 32 0.09 6.48 -12.02
N PRO A 33 1.35 6.78 -12.37
CA PRO A 33 1.70 7.30 -13.68
C PRO A 33 1.21 6.40 -14.81
N ALA A 34 0.70 6.99 -15.89
CA ALA A 34 0.15 6.24 -17.02
C ALA A 34 1.21 5.38 -17.75
N THR A 35 2.47 5.82 -17.72
CA THR A 35 3.60 5.09 -18.31
C THR A 35 4.85 5.22 -17.45
N GLY A 36 5.81 4.31 -17.64
CA GLY A 36 7.08 4.34 -16.93
C GLY A 36 8.11 3.36 -17.50
N PRO A 37 9.31 3.29 -16.88
CA PRO A 37 10.44 2.54 -17.40
C PRO A 37 10.26 1.01 -17.28
N MET A 38 9.28 0.54 -16.52
CA MET A 38 9.03 -0.88 -16.28
C MET A 38 8.16 -1.47 -17.39
N LYS A 39 8.71 -1.56 -18.60
CA LYS A 39 7.99 -2.03 -19.81
C LYS A 39 6.70 -1.23 -20.09
N GLY A 40 6.74 0.07 -19.84
CA GLY A 40 5.58 0.96 -20.03
C GLY A 40 4.65 1.06 -18.81
N LYS A 41 4.90 0.33 -17.71
CA LYS A 41 4.17 0.48 -16.44
C LYS A 41 4.77 1.59 -15.59
N GLY A 42 3.92 2.38 -14.95
CA GLY A 42 4.28 3.58 -14.20
C GLY A 42 4.42 3.40 -12.69
N GLY A 43 3.91 2.31 -12.14
CA GLY A 43 3.95 2.04 -10.70
C GLY A 43 4.41 0.64 -10.34
N ILE A 44 4.57 0.40 -9.04
CA ILE A 44 4.82 -0.91 -8.45
C ILE A 44 3.66 -1.22 -7.51
N GLY A 45 2.96 -2.32 -7.76
CA GLY A 45 1.91 -2.85 -6.91
C GLY A 45 2.53 -3.78 -5.89
N PHE A 46 2.30 -3.49 -4.62
CA PHE A 46 2.75 -4.30 -3.50
C PHE A 46 1.55 -4.95 -2.82
N VAL A 47 1.66 -6.25 -2.52
CA VAL A 47 0.64 -7.02 -1.82
C VAL A 47 1.28 -7.73 -0.64
N GLU A 48 0.67 -7.59 0.53
CA GLU A 48 1.08 -8.30 1.73
C GLU A 48 0.36 -9.63 1.83
N LEU A 49 1.11 -10.70 2.10
CA LEU A 49 0.59 -12.04 2.26
C LEU A 49 0.87 -12.55 3.67
N ASN A 50 -0.18 -12.95 4.38
CA ASN A 50 -0.04 -13.68 5.63
C ASN A 50 0.25 -15.15 5.32
N THR A 51 1.35 -15.68 5.84
CA THR A 51 1.78 -17.07 5.60
C THR A 51 2.20 -17.75 6.90
N VAL A 52 2.06 -19.07 6.96
CA VAL A 52 2.49 -19.88 8.11
C VAL A 52 3.83 -20.53 7.77
N PRO A 53 4.90 -20.28 8.55
CA PRO A 53 6.16 -21.00 8.41
C PRO A 53 5.95 -22.51 8.62
N VAL A 54 6.54 -23.32 7.75
CA VAL A 54 6.31 -24.79 7.73
C VAL A 54 6.72 -25.49 9.04
N ASP A 55 7.76 -24.99 9.72
CA ASP A 55 8.32 -25.62 10.92
C ASP A 55 7.91 -24.91 12.23
N THR A 56 6.81 -24.15 12.21
CA THR A 56 6.37 -23.46 13.42
C THR A 56 5.73 -24.43 14.44
N PRO A 57 6.09 -24.35 15.73
CA PRO A 57 5.50 -25.21 16.76
C PRO A 57 4.00 -24.94 17.01
N SER A 58 3.48 -23.83 16.49
CA SER A 58 2.08 -23.42 16.63
C SER A 58 1.26 -23.61 15.35
N TYR A 59 1.67 -24.49 14.43
CA TYR A 59 1.12 -24.58 13.06
C TYR A 59 -0.41 -24.58 13.02
N SER A 60 -1.07 -25.47 13.77
CA SER A 60 -2.54 -25.55 13.80
C SER A 60 -3.20 -24.24 14.23
N HIS A 61 -2.71 -23.60 15.30
CA HIS A 61 -3.23 -22.31 15.76
C HIS A 61 -2.98 -21.19 14.75
N SER A 62 -1.86 -21.25 14.03
CA SER A 62 -1.54 -20.27 12.97
C SER A 62 -2.49 -20.42 11.78
N ILE A 63 -2.88 -21.65 11.42
CA ILE A 63 -3.91 -21.89 10.40
C ILE A 63 -5.28 -21.41 10.88
N ASP A 64 -5.68 -21.73 12.12
CA ASP A 64 -6.94 -21.24 12.70
C ASP A 64 -7.01 -19.70 12.70
N PHE A 65 -5.87 -19.04 12.96
CA PHE A 65 -5.76 -17.58 12.87
C PHE A 65 -5.94 -17.09 11.42
N LEU A 66 -5.32 -17.74 10.43
CA LEU A 66 -5.52 -17.38 9.03
C LEU A 66 -6.99 -17.53 8.62
N ASP A 67 -7.65 -18.61 9.01
CA ASP A 67 -9.08 -18.82 8.74
C ASP A 67 -9.93 -17.73 9.41
N MET A 68 -9.61 -17.37 10.66
CA MET A 68 -10.30 -16.31 11.40
C MET A 68 -10.20 -14.95 10.69
N ILE A 69 -9.01 -14.52 10.25
CA ILE A 69 -8.84 -13.19 9.61
C ILE A 69 -9.52 -13.10 8.24
N LEU A 70 -9.76 -14.24 7.59
CA LEU A 70 -10.48 -14.33 6.32
C LEU A 70 -12.01 -14.27 6.49
N THR A 71 -12.54 -14.39 7.71
CA THR A 71 -13.98 -14.29 7.94
C THR A 71 -14.51 -12.88 7.60
N PRO A 72 -15.74 -12.75 7.07
CA PRO A 72 -16.30 -11.45 6.71
C PRO A 72 -16.37 -10.44 7.86
N ASP A 73 -16.61 -10.91 9.08
CA ASP A 73 -16.68 -10.02 10.25
C ASP A 73 -15.32 -9.43 10.60
N ILE A 74 -14.26 -10.24 10.57
CA ILE A 74 -12.91 -9.78 10.87
C ILE A 74 -12.35 -8.95 9.70
N ALA A 75 -12.56 -9.38 8.45
CA ALA A 75 -12.14 -8.60 7.29
C ALA A 75 -12.77 -7.19 7.28
N ARG A 76 -14.07 -7.07 7.62
CA ARG A 76 -14.73 -5.77 7.81
C ARG A 76 -14.10 -4.95 8.92
N HIS A 77 -13.78 -5.57 10.05
CA HIS A 77 -13.10 -4.88 11.15
C HIS A 77 -11.71 -4.37 10.73
N VAL A 78 -10.95 -5.16 9.97
CA VAL A 78 -9.61 -4.80 9.48
C VAL A 78 -9.70 -3.62 8.50
N ILE A 79 -10.58 -3.66 7.50
CA ILE A 79 -10.66 -2.58 6.51
C ILE A 79 -11.20 -1.27 7.09
N SER A 80 -12.10 -1.34 8.08
CA SER A 80 -12.63 -0.17 8.78
C SER A 80 -11.72 0.36 9.90
N ASN A 81 -10.58 -0.28 10.17
CA ASN A 81 -9.63 0.22 11.16
C ASN A 81 -9.11 1.60 10.73
N PRO A 82 -9.13 2.63 11.62
CA PRO A 82 -8.77 4.00 11.29
C PRO A 82 -7.32 4.18 10.81
N ILE A 83 -6.43 3.24 11.13
CA ILE A 83 -5.03 3.24 10.69
C ILE A 83 -4.88 2.53 9.33
N ASN A 84 -5.71 1.53 9.05
CA ASN A 84 -5.61 0.79 7.80
C ASN A 84 -6.19 1.61 6.64
N CYS A 85 -5.31 2.03 5.73
CA CYS A 85 -5.67 2.77 4.51
C CYS A 85 -5.29 2.00 3.24
N ASN A 86 -5.19 0.66 3.33
CA ASN A 86 -4.96 -0.20 2.19
C ASN A 86 -6.19 -1.08 1.90
N PRO A 87 -6.54 -1.27 0.61
CA PRO A 87 -7.54 -2.24 0.23
C PRO A 87 -7.06 -3.67 0.56
N ILE A 88 -7.99 -4.53 0.95
CA ILE A 88 -7.72 -5.96 1.17
C ILE A 88 -8.48 -6.79 0.13
N VAL A 89 -7.93 -7.95 -0.24
CA VAL A 89 -8.51 -8.83 -1.27
C VAL A 89 -9.97 -9.20 -0.96
N GLN A 90 -10.32 -9.31 0.33
CA GLN A 90 -11.66 -9.64 0.78
C GLN A 90 -12.72 -8.59 0.40
N MET A 91 -12.32 -7.37 0.03
CA MET A 91 -13.25 -6.36 -0.53
C MET A 91 -13.85 -6.78 -1.88
N GLY A 92 -13.32 -7.80 -2.55
CA GLY A 92 -13.97 -8.42 -3.71
C GLY A 92 -15.24 -9.22 -3.37
N ASP A 93 -15.47 -9.53 -2.09
CA ASP A 93 -16.70 -10.16 -1.62
C ASP A 93 -17.80 -9.11 -1.42
N SER A 94 -18.94 -9.30 -2.09
CA SER A 94 -20.08 -8.40 -2.00
C SER A 94 -20.65 -8.26 -0.59
N ARG A 95 -20.51 -9.28 0.27
CA ARG A 95 -20.93 -9.24 1.68
C ARG A 95 -20.11 -8.24 2.50
N ILE A 96 -18.85 -8.03 2.10
CA ILE A 96 -17.92 -7.11 2.74
C ILE A 96 -18.08 -5.73 2.10
N TYR A 97 -17.95 -5.64 0.78
CA TYR A 97 -18.04 -4.40 0.02
C TYR A 97 -19.31 -3.61 0.30
N ASN A 98 -20.48 -4.26 0.26
CA ASN A 98 -21.77 -3.59 0.47
C ASN A 98 -21.98 -3.08 1.91
N ALA A 99 -21.13 -3.50 2.85
CA ALA A 99 -21.17 -3.02 4.23
C ALA A 99 -20.21 -1.84 4.49
N LEU A 100 -19.37 -1.47 3.52
CA LEU A 100 -18.43 -0.36 3.64
C LEU A 100 -19.11 0.98 3.34
N SER A 101 -18.68 2.03 4.04
CA SER A 101 -19.21 3.37 3.80
C SER A 101 -18.60 3.98 2.54
N VAL A 102 -19.34 4.90 1.91
CA VAL A 102 -18.87 5.60 0.70
C VAL A 102 -17.61 6.41 1.00
N GLU A 103 -17.53 7.02 2.19
CA GLU A 103 -16.38 7.80 2.64
C GLU A 103 -15.12 6.93 2.78
N LEU A 104 -15.27 5.69 3.25
CA LEU A 104 -14.17 4.74 3.31
C LEU A 104 -13.70 4.35 1.91
N LEU A 105 -14.63 4.07 0.98
CA LEU A 105 -14.29 3.72 -0.40
C LEU A 105 -13.59 4.88 -1.13
N ASP A 106 -14.05 6.11 -0.93
CA ASP A 106 -13.43 7.32 -1.49
C ASP A 106 -12.04 7.59 -0.91
N THR A 107 -11.87 7.40 0.41
CA THR A 107 -10.57 7.47 1.08
C THR A 107 -9.57 6.50 0.45
N LEU A 108 -10.02 5.28 0.16
CA LEU A 108 -9.21 4.23 -0.43
C LEU A 108 -9.05 4.37 -1.95
N GLN A 109 -9.64 5.40 -2.57
CA GLN A 109 -9.66 5.60 -4.03
C GLN A 109 -10.08 4.31 -4.77
N TRP A 110 -11.09 3.63 -4.22
CA TRP A 110 -11.49 2.30 -4.69
C TRP A 110 -11.95 2.29 -6.15
N ASP A 111 -12.52 3.39 -6.63
CA ASP A 111 -13.02 3.56 -7.99
C ASP A 111 -11.91 3.61 -9.05
N THR A 112 -10.70 4.07 -8.70
CA THR A 112 -9.54 4.08 -9.61
C THR A 112 -8.60 2.90 -9.40
N LEU A 113 -8.79 2.10 -8.34
CA LEU A 113 -7.89 1.02 -7.94
C LEU A 113 -7.55 0.05 -9.09
N GLU A 114 -8.55 -0.41 -9.84
CA GLU A 114 -8.34 -1.36 -10.93
C GLU A 114 -7.47 -0.76 -12.04
N GLU A 115 -7.73 0.50 -12.41
CA GLU A 115 -6.94 1.22 -13.41
C GLU A 115 -5.51 1.47 -12.92
N ASP A 116 -5.36 1.85 -11.66
CA ASP A 116 -4.06 2.08 -11.01
C ASP A 116 -3.24 0.78 -10.97
N LEU A 117 -3.82 -0.34 -10.54
CA LEU A 117 -3.16 -1.65 -10.53
C LEU A 117 -2.80 -2.10 -11.95
N ALA A 118 -3.64 -1.82 -12.95
CA ALA A 118 -3.34 -2.11 -14.34
C ALA A 118 -2.13 -1.31 -14.88
N ARG A 119 -1.73 -0.21 -14.24
CA ARG A 119 -0.53 0.59 -14.57
C ARG A 119 0.70 0.17 -13.77
N CYS A 120 0.56 -0.78 -12.85
CA CYS A 120 1.66 -1.29 -12.03
C CYS A 120 2.32 -2.54 -12.63
N VAL A 121 3.58 -2.75 -12.28
CA VAL A 121 4.17 -4.11 -12.22
C VAL A 121 3.97 -4.69 -10.84
N GLU A 122 4.00 -6.01 -10.71
CA GLU A 122 4.11 -6.67 -9.42
C GLU A 122 5.47 -6.35 -8.77
N TYR A 123 5.48 -6.15 -7.46
CA TYR A 123 6.72 -6.01 -6.71
C TYR A 123 7.60 -7.26 -6.87
N ASP A 124 8.87 -7.04 -7.19
CA ASP A 124 9.90 -8.08 -7.31
C ASP A 124 11.22 -7.54 -6.75
N LEU A 125 12.18 -8.44 -6.52
CA LEU A 125 13.54 -8.08 -6.13
C LEU A 125 14.17 -7.21 -7.23
N PRO A 126 14.77 -6.06 -6.86
CA PRO A 126 15.48 -5.23 -7.84
C PRO A 126 16.58 -6.06 -8.54
N PRO A 127 16.61 -6.09 -9.89
CA PRO A 127 17.56 -6.94 -10.62
C PRO A 127 19.02 -6.55 -10.35
N ASP A 128 19.26 -5.27 -10.07
CA ASP A 128 20.59 -4.70 -9.81
C ASP A 128 20.78 -4.31 -8.33
N PHE A 129 20.20 -5.10 -7.40
CA PHE A 129 20.15 -4.77 -5.97
C PHE A 129 21.51 -4.36 -5.39
N ASP A 130 22.59 -5.11 -5.67
CA ASP A 130 23.93 -4.81 -5.15
C ASP A 130 24.46 -3.46 -5.65
N GLN A 131 24.22 -3.13 -6.92
CA GLN A 131 24.65 -1.85 -7.51
C GLN A 131 23.85 -0.70 -6.91
N LEU A 132 22.53 -0.85 -6.78
CA LEU A 132 21.64 0.13 -6.16
C LEU A 132 22.02 0.37 -4.70
N LEU A 133 22.29 -0.70 -3.94
CA LEU A 133 22.70 -0.60 -2.54
C LEU A 133 24.05 0.13 -2.41
N ALA A 134 25.00 -0.13 -3.30
CA ALA A 134 26.28 0.59 -3.32
C ALA A 134 26.09 2.10 -3.59
N ILE A 135 25.22 2.46 -4.54
CA ILE A 135 24.86 3.86 -4.83
C ILE A 135 24.24 4.52 -3.61
N VAL A 136 23.23 3.89 -2.99
CA VAL A 136 22.54 4.42 -1.80
C VAL A 136 23.54 4.66 -0.67
N LYS A 137 24.43 3.70 -0.39
CA LYS A 137 25.48 3.85 0.64
C LYS A 137 26.39 5.03 0.34
N SER A 138 26.88 5.15 -0.91
CA SER A 138 27.74 6.26 -1.31
C SER A 138 27.05 7.62 -1.18
N VAL A 139 25.77 7.71 -1.56
CA VAL A 139 25.00 8.95 -1.42
C VAL A 139 24.83 9.32 0.04
N VAL A 140 24.42 8.37 0.89
CA VAL A 140 24.22 8.58 2.33
C VAL A 140 25.50 9.04 3.04
N GLU A 141 26.65 8.47 2.66
CA GLU A 141 27.95 8.89 3.19
C GLU A 141 28.32 10.32 2.77
N SER A 142 28.01 10.69 1.51
CA SER A 142 28.28 12.02 0.95
C SER A 142 27.29 13.11 1.42
N SER A 143 26.07 12.72 1.80
CA SER A 143 25.01 13.64 2.23
C SER A 143 25.12 14.06 3.70
N ARG A 144 26.20 13.66 4.40
CA ARG A 144 26.49 14.11 5.78
C ARG A 144 26.75 15.62 5.90
N ASP A 145 26.79 16.35 4.78
CA ASP A 145 26.66 17.81 4.74
C ASP A 145 25.16 18.21 4.71
N GLU A 146 24.49 18.09 5.86
CA GLU A 146 23.23 18.73 6.33
C GLU A 146 22.30 19.45 5.31
N ARG A 147 21.91 18.85 4.19
CA ARG A 147 21.02 19.52 3.21
C ARG A 147 19.74 18.81 2.81
N TRP A 148 19.49 17.57 3.24
CA TRP A 148 18.41 16.77 2.64
C TRP A 148 17.57 15.94 3.61
N LEU A 149 17.38 16.41 4.85
CA LEU A 149 16.28 16.00 5.72
C LEU A 149 15.67 17.22 6.42
#